data_AF-A0A524E979-F1
#
_entry.id   AF-A0A524E979-F1
#
_cell.length_a   1.000
_cell.length_b   1.000
_cell.length_c   1.000
_cell.angle_alpha   90.00
_cell.angle_beta   90.00
_cell.angle_gamma   90.00
#
_symmetry.space_group_name_H-M   'P 1'
#
loop_
_entity.id
_entity.type
_entity.pdbx_description
1 polymer ?
#
loop_
_entity_poly.entity_id
_entity_poly.type
_entity_poly.pdbx_seq_one_letter_code
_entity_poly.pdbx_strand_id
1 'polypeptide(L)'
;MSDRIPERSEIVRSSLITITLAVVPLILAIAFWAWSSPDIIDQTIVGTINDINPYITYVLEIVFMALFFFFMTVTIVNLRLFTTKVRAGWAEVVLMLIVTAVLSYAMFGAGVMGATIVFCLAFVVYLYLLQE
;
A
#
# COMPACT_ATOMS: atom_id res chain seq x y z
N MET A 1 27.96 -10.44 2.09
CA MET A 1 26.64 -10.68 1.48
C MET A 1 26.85 -10.76 -0.01
N SER A 2 26.37 -11.77 -0.73
CA SER A 2 26.79 -11.94 -2.14
C SER A 2 26.26 -10.79 -3.00
N ASP A 3 27.17 -10.02 -3.60
CA ASP A 3 26.95 -8.94 -4.59
C ASP A 3 26.38 -9.44 -5.93
N ARG A 4 25.64 -10.55 -5.91
CA ARG A 4 25.02 -11.10 -7.11
C ARG A 4 23.68 -10.40 -7.30
N ILE A 5 23.57 -9.67 -8.41
CA ILE A 5 22.28 -9.21 -8.93
C ILE A 5 21.41 -10.48 -9.07
N PRO A 6 20.21 -10.51 -8.47
CA PRO A 6 19.36 -11.70 -8.51
C PRO A 6 18.99 -12.07 -9.95
N GLU A 7 18.72 -13.35 -10.18
CA GLU A 7 18.40 -13.84 -11.52
C GLU A 7 17.10 -13.21 -12.04
N ARG A 8 17.00 -13.03 -13.36
CA ARG A 8 15.81 -12.42 -13.97
C ARG A 8 14.52 -13.17 -13.62
N SER A 9 14.58 -14.50 -13.56
CA SER A 9 13.46 -15.37 -13.17
C SER A 9 12.98 -15.08 -11.73
N GLU A 10 13.91 -14.85 -10.81
CA GLU A 10 13.63 -14.54 -9.40
C GLU A 10 12.99 -13.16 -9.25
N ILE A 11 13.51 -12.15 -9.94
CA ILE A 11 12.94 -10.79 -9.93
C ILE A 11 11.51 -10.80 -10.49
N VAL A 12 11.27 -11.51 -11.59
CA VAL A 12 9.92 -11.62 -12.19
C VAL A 12 8.96 -12.34 -11.23
N ARG A 13 9.38 -13.47 -10.65
CA ARG A 13 8.54 -14.21 -9.69
C ARG A 13 8.20 -13.37 -8.46
N SER A 14 9.19 -12.67 -7.89
CA SER A 14 8.99 -11.76 -6.76
C SER A 14 8.07 -10.59 -7.12
N SER A 15 8.20 -10.05 -8.32
CA SER A 15 7.32 -8.97 -8.82
C SER A 15 5.88 -9.44 -8.96
N LEU A 16 5.64 -10.64 -9.50
CA LEU A 16 4.28 -11.19 -9.61
C LEU A 16 3.61 -11.39 -8.25
N ILE A 17 4.35 -11.90 -7.27
CA ILE A 17 3.85 -12.08 -5.90
C ILE A 17 3.51 -10.72 -5.29
N THR A 18 4.42 -9.74 -5.39
CA THR A 18 4.22 -8.40 -4.80
C THR A 18 3.09 -7.63 -5.48
N ILE A 19 2.92 -7.76 -6.80
CA ILE A 19 1.76 -7.19 -7.52
C ILE A 19 0.47 -7.81 -6.99
N THR A 20 0.41 -9.14 -6.85
CA THR A 20 -0.78 -9.82 -6.32
C THR A 20 -1.10 -9.34 -4.90
N LEU A 21 -0.08 -9.26 -4.04
CA LEU A 21 -0.20 -8.78 -2.68
C LEU A 21 -0.49 -7.28 -2.57
N ALA A 22 -0.24 -6.49 -3.61
CA ALA A 22 -0.66 -5.09 -3.70
C ALA A 22 -2.12 -4.95 -4.18
N VAL A 23 -2.52 -5.75 -5.15
CA VAL A 23 -3.87 -5.70 -5.75
C VAL A 23 -4.93 -6.16 -4.75
N VAL A 24 -4.66 -7.21 -3.96
CA VAL A 24 -5.60 -7.71 -2.95
C VAL A 24 -6.04 -6.63 -1.94
N PRO A 25 -5.13 -5.93 -1.21
CA PRO A 25 -5.54 -4.88 -0.28
C PRO A 25 -6.17 -3.68 -1.00
N LEU A 26 -5.80 -3.38 -2.25
CA LEU A 26 -6.48 -2.35 -3.02
C LEU A 26 -7.94 -2.72 -3.33
N ILE A 27 -8.21 -3.97 -3.71
CA ILE A 27 -9.58 -4.47 -3.92
C ILE A 27 -10.38 -4.37 -2.61
N LEU A 28 -9.78 -4.75 -1.49
CA LEU A 28 -10.42 -4.63 -0.17
C LEU A 28 -10.70 -3.17 0.19
N ALA A 29 -9.76 -2.26 -0.05
CA ALA A 29 -9.98 -0.82 0.15
C ALA A 29 -11.12 -0.30 -0.72
N ILE A 30 -11.19 -0.70 -1.99
CA ILE A 30 -12.28 -0.28 -2.89
C ILE A 30 -13.63 -0.85 -2.42
N ALA A 31 -13.66 -2.11 -1.96
CA ALA A 31 -14.88 -2.70 -1.43
C ALA A 31 -15.36 -1.96 -0.16
N PHE A 32 -14.46 -1.65 0.75
CA PHE A 32 -14.77 -0.87 1.95
C PHE A 32 -15.29 0.51 1.58
N TRP A 33 -14.60 1.22 0.69
CA TRP A 33 -15.02 2.53 0.20
C TRP A 33 -16.42 2.50 -0.41
N ALA A 34 -16.71 1.51 -1.27
CA ALA A 34 -18.01 1.36 -1.90
C ALA A 34 -19.12 1.06 -0.87
N TRP A 35 -18.82 0.26 0.15
CA TRP A 35 -19.75 -0.09 1.23
C TRP A 35 -19.93 1.01 2.28
N SER A 36 -19.02 1.98 2.35
CA SER A 36 -19.15 3.16 3.22
C SER A 36 -20.16 4.20 2.70
N SER A 37 -20.85 3.94 1.59
CA SER A 37 -21.86 4.86 1.05
C SER A 37 -23.07 5.00 1.99
N PRO A 38 -23.53 6.23 2.29
CA PRO A 38 -24.65 6.48 3.21
C PRO A 38 -25.94 5.73 2.86
N ASP A 39 -26.17 5.45 1.56
CA ASP A 39 -27.42 4.85 1.09
C ASP A 39 -27.52 3.35 1.41
N ILE A 40 -26.39 2.68 1.65
CA ILE A 40 -26.34 1.21 1.79
C ILE A 40 -25.57 0.74 3.01
N ILE A 41 -24.90 1.63 3.76
CA ILE A 41 -23.97 1.26 4.83
C ILE A 41 -24.60 0.30 5.85
N ASP A 42 -25.86 0.51 6.24
CA ASP A 42 -26.59 -0.30 7.21
C ASP A 42 -26.79 -1.77 6.79
N GLN A 43 -26.65 -2.08 5.51
CA GLN A 43 -26.81 -3.43 4.95
C GLN A 43 -25.47 -4.10 4.61
N THR A 44 -24.35 -3.44 4.92
CA THR A 44 -23.01 -3.89 4.50
C THR A 44 -22.18 -4.42 5.68
N ILE A 45 -21.10 -5.12 5.32
CA ILE A 45 -20.08 -5.56 6.29
C ILE A 45 -19.48 -4.34 7.03
N VAL A 46 -19.29 -3.22 6.34
CA VAL A 46 -18.75 -1.98 6.95
C VAL A 46 -19.71 -1.43 8.00
N GLY A 47 -21.01 -1.38 7.72
CA GLY A 47 -22.02 -0.99 8.72
C GLY A 47 -22.00 -1.89 9.95
N THR A 48 -21.96 -3.21 9.73
CA THR A 48 -21.88 -4.18 10.84
C THR A 48 -20.62 -3.98 11.71
N ILE A 49 -19.46 -3.71 11.09
CA ILE A 49 -18.22 -3.43 11.83
C ILE A 49 -18.33 -2.11 12.59
N ASN A 50 -18.91 -1.07 11.98
CA ASN A 50 -19.10 0.22 12.62
C ASN A 50 -20.02 0.15 13.84
N ASP A 51 -21.07 -0.67 13.79
CA ASP A 51 -21.98 -0.89 14.93
C ASP A 51 -21.29 -1.57 16.11
N ILE A 52 -20.28 -2.41 15.84
CA ILE A 52 -19.45 -3.03 16.89
C ILE A 52 -18.49 -1.99 17.45
N ASN A 53 -17.67 -1.38 16.58
CA ASN A 53 -16.74 -0.32 16.94
C ASN A 53 -16.27 0.43 15.68
N PRO A 54 -16.58 1.74 15.55
CA PRO A 54 -16.22 2.53 14.36
C PRO A 54 -14.72 2.69 14.16
N TYR A 55 -13.90 2.54 15.21
CA TYR A 55 -12.45 2.61 15.08
C TYR A 55 -11.87 1.40 14.34
N ILE A 56 -12.55 0.25 14.32
CA ILE A 56 -12.06 -0.93 13.60
C ILE A 56 -12.05 -0.67 12.09
N THR A 57 -13.12 -0.08 11.56
CA THR A 57 -13.21 0.30 10.14
C THR A 57 -12.08 1.26 9.77
N TYR A 58 -11.89 2.30 10.58
CA TYR A 58 -10.82 3.29 10.37
C TYR A 58 -9.43 2.63 10.35
N VAL A 59 -9.16 1.70 11.27
CA VAL A 59 -7.90 0.96 11.31
C VAL A 59 -7.73 0.06 10.08
N LEU A 60 -8.79 -0.63 9.64
CA LEU A 60 -8.75 -1.48 8.46
C LEU A 60 -8.47 -0.69 7.18
N GLU A 61 -9.11 0.46 7.01
CA GLU A 61 -8.87 1.37 5.88
C GLU A 61 -7.40 1.81 5.84
N ILE A 62 -6.83 2.20 6.98
CA ILE A 62 -5.41 2.56 7.08
C ILE A 62 -4.51 1.38 6.71
N VAL A 63 -4.81 0.19 7.24
CA VAL A 63 -4.02 -1.03 7.00
C VAL A 63 -4.04 -1.43 5.53
N PHE A 64 -5.21 -1.39 4.87
CA PHE A 64 -5.29 -1.73 3.44
C PHE A 64 -4.47 -0.78 2.58
N MET A 65 -4.56 0.53 2.84
CA MET A 65 -3.78 1.52 2.09
C MET A 65 -2.27 1.42 2.37
N ALA A 66 -1.88 1.12 3.61
CA ALA A 66 -0.48 0.88 3.98
C ALA A 66 0.07 -0.39 3.32
N LEU A 67 -0.68 -1.51 3.33
CA LEU A 67 -0.28 -2.75 2.65
C LEU A 67 -0.15 -2.55 1.13
N PHE A 68 -1.10 -1.85 0.51
CA PHE A 68 -1.01 -1.46 -0.90
C PHE A 68 0.29 -0.70 -1.17
N PHE A 69 0.61 0.31 -0.36
CA PHE A 69 1.85 1.08 -0.50
C PHE A 69 3.10 0.20 -0.34
N PHE A 70 3.16 -0.67 0.67
CA PHE A 70 4.32 -1.52 0.92
C PHE A 70 4.60 -2.44 -0.27
N PHE A 71 3.58 -3.18 -0.72
CA PHE A 71 3.77 -4.14 -1.79
C PHE A 71 4.03 -3.47 -3.14
N MET A 72 3.33 -2.39 -3.48
CA MET A 72 3.61 -1.65 -4.72
C MET A 72 5.00 -1.03 -4.72
N THR A 73 5.45 -0.49 -3.58
CA THR A 73 6.80 0.08 -3.47
C THR A 73 7.86 -0.99 -3.72
N VAL A 74 7.71 -2.19 -3.14
CA VAL A 74 8.61 -3.31 -3.41
C VAL A 74 8.56 -3.74 -4.88
N THR A 75 7.37 -3.82 -5.48
CA THR A 75 7.23 -4.11 -6.92
C THR A 75 8.00 -3.11 -7.77
N ILE A 76 7.86 -1.82 -7.49
CA ILE A 76 8.51 -0.75 -8.25
C ILE A 76 10.03 -0.78 -8.09
N VAL A 77 10.51 -1.04 -6.88
CA VAL A 77 11.95 -1.23 -6.63
C VAL A 77 12.48 -2.43 -7.43
N ASN A 78 11.74 -3.55 -7.48
CA ASN A 78 12.11 -4.72 -8.27
C ASN A 78 12.09 -4.45 -9.79
N LEU A 79 11.06 -3.74 -10.29
CA LEU A 79 10.96 -3.36 -11.70
C LEU A 79 12.07 -2.39 -12.12
N ARG A 80 12.44 -1.44 -11.25
CA ARG A 80 13.57 -0.54 -11.50
C ARG A 80 14.89 -1.30 -11.51
N LEU A 81 15.09 -2.23 -10.58
CA LEU A 81 16.27 -3.10 -10.57
C LEU A 81 16.35 -3.93 -11.87
N PHE A 82 15.22 -4.45 -12.34
CA PHE A 82 15.14 -5.21 -13.59
C PHE A 82 15.52 -4.39 -14.83
N THR A 83 15.05 -3.14 -14.90
CA THR A 83 15.23 -2.26 -16.07
C THR A 83 16.55 -1.50 -16.08
N THR A 84 16.94 -0.93 -14.94
CA THR A 84 18.09 -0.02 -14.82
C THR A 84 19.33 -0.64 -14.18
N LYS A 85 19.19 -1.82 -13.56
CA LYS A 85 20.22 -2.45 -12.70
C LYS A 85 20.69 -1.58 -11.51
N VAL A 86 20.00 -0.46 -11.22
CA VAL A 86 20.27 0.40 -10.06
C VAL A 86 19.29 0.05 -8.95
N ARG A 87 19.79 -0.17 -7.73
CA ARG A 87 18.95 -0.42 -6.54
C ARG A 87 18.25 0.86 -6.12
N ALA A 88 16.93 0.79 -6.05
CA ALA A 88 15.99 1.75 -5.45
C ALA A 88 16.09 3.21 -5.92
N GLY A 89 15.02 3.69 -6.55
CA GLY A 89 14.86 5.09 -6.86
C GLY A 89 14.03 5.81 -5.82
N TRP A 90 14.63 6.73 -5.08
CA TRP A 90 13.92 7.56 -4.09
C TRP A 90 12.76 8.34 -4.71
N ALA A 91 12.90 8.77 -5.97
CA ALA A 91 11.84 9.45 -6.70
C ALA A 91 10.57 8.58 -6.81
N GLU A 92 10.72 7.30 -7.10
CA GLU A 92 9.59 6.38 -7.24
C GLU A 92 8.92 6.05 -5.90
N VAL A 93 9.71 5.93 -4.82
CA VAL A 93 9.16 5.74 -3.46
C VAL A 93 8.35 6.96 -3.05
N VAL A 94 8.86 8.17 -3.28
CA VAL A 94 8.14 9.42 -2.99
C VAL A 94 6.89 9.55 -3.86
N LEU A 95 6.97 9.22 -5.15
CA LEU A 95 5.82 9.23 -6.04
C LEU A 95 4.74 8.25 -5.55
N MET A 96 5.12 7.05 -5.11
CA MET A 96 4.17 6.10 -4.52
C MET A 96 3.53 6.61 -3.24
N LEU A 97 4.29 7.32 -2.40
CA LEU A 97 3.74 7.91 -1.18
C LEU A 97 2.66 8.95 -1.53
N ILE A 98 2.89 9.78 -2.55
CA ILE A 98 1.93 10.77 -3.05
C ILE A 98 0.70 10.06 -3.64
N VAL A 99 0.88 9.03 -4.46
CA VAL A 99 -0.23 8.27 -5.06
C VAL A 99 -1.10 7.65 -3.96
N THR A 100 -0.50 6.98 -2.98
CA THR A 100 -1.24 6.41 -1.85
C THR A 100 -1.96 7.47 -1.05
N ALA A 101 -1.33 8.62 -0.78
CA ALA A 101 -1.97 9.73 -0.08
C ALA A 101 -3.21 10.25 -0.82
N VAL A 102 -3.11 10.47 -2.13
CA VAL A 102 -4.22 10.93 -2.96
C VAL A 102 -5.35 9.89 -2.99
N LEU A 103 -5.04 8.60 -3.12
CA LEU A 103 -6.03 7.54 -3.09
C LEU A 103 -6.73 7.45 -1.72
N SER A 104 -5.96 7.46 -0.63
CA SER A 104 -6.51 7.43 0.73
C SER A 104 -7.43 8.63 0.98
N TYR A 105 -7.04 9.81 0.52
CA TYR A 105 -7.86 11.01 0.64
C TYR A 105 -9.16 10.89 -0.18
N ALA A 106 -9.05 10.48 -1.44
CA ALA A 106 -10.19 10.37 -2.34
C ALA A 106 -11.22 9.34 -1.86
N MET A 107 -10.75 8.24 -1.26
CA MET A 107 -11.61 7.17 -0.77
C MET A 107 -12.15 7.46 0.63
N PHE A 108 -11.29 7.81 1.58
CA PHE A 108 -11.63 7.80 3.01
C PHE A 108 -11.43 9.16 3.70
N GLY A 109 -11.03 10.19 2.96
CA GLY A 109 -10.86 11.54 3.47
C GLY A 109 -9.55 11.80 4.22
N ALA A 110 -9.45 12.99 4.81
CA ALA A 110 -8.21 13.52 5.37
C ALA A 110 -7.68 12.74 6.59
N GLY A 111 -8.57 12.18 7.40
CA GLY A 111 -8.17 11.40 8.59
C GLY A 111 -7.35 10.17 8.19
N VAL A 112 -7.94 9.29 7.37
CA VAL A 112 -7.28 8.07 6.89
C VAL A 112 -6.04 8.42 6.09
N MET A 113 -6.08 9.44 5.22
CA MET A 113 -4.89 9.94 4.52
C MET A 113 -3.74 10.25 5.49
N GLY A 114 -4.00 11.06 6.53
CA GLY A 114 -2.98 11.46 7.49
C GLY A 114 -2.38 10.25 8.22
N ALA A 115 -3.22 9.35 8.72
CA ALA A 115 -2.76 8.14 9.40
C ALA A 115 -2.01 7.18 8.47
N THR A 116 -2.51 6.95 7.25
CA THR A 116 -1.82 6.14 6.24
C THR A 116 -0.44 6.70 5.93
N ILE A 117 -0.30 8.02 5.72
CA ILE A 117 1.00 8.65 5.45
C ILE A 117 1.97 8.41 6.61
N VAL A 118 1.53 8.56 7.85
CA VAL A 118 2.38 8.30 9.03
C VAL A 118 2.90 6.86 9.04
N PHE A 119 2.02 5.88 8.78
CA PHE A 119 2.42 4.47 8.66
C PHE A 119 3.36 4.22 7.48
N CYS A 120 3.10 4.86 6.33
CA CYS A 120 3.93 4.73 5.13
C CYS A 120 5.33 5.33 5.36
N LEU A 121 5.43 6.46 6.05
CA LEU A 121 6.70 7.09 6.39
C LEU A 121 7.56 6.20 7.28
N ALA A 122 6.97 5.47 8.23
CA ALA A 122 7.72 4.48 9.03
C ALA A 122 8.38 3.41 8.15
N PHE A 123 7.71 2.96 7.08
CA PHE A 123 8.28 2.04 6.11
C PHE A 123 9.32 2.68 5.20
N VAL A 124 9.13 3.95 4.81
CA VAL A 124 10.14 4.70 4.04
C VAL A 124 11.43 4.84 4.85
N VAL A 125 11.34 5.14 6.16
CA VAL A 125 12.49 5.16 7.08
C VAL A 125 13.14 3.78 7.17
N TYR A 126 12.35 2.72 7.27
CA TYR A 126 12.89 1.35 7.24
C TYR A 126 13.68 1.07 5.94
N LEU A 127 13.14 1.44 4.78
CA LEU A 127 13.84 1.31 3.49
C LEU A 127 15.12 2.14 3.44
N TYR A 128 15.12 3.34 4.04
CA TYR A 128 16.31 4.19 4.15
C TYR A 128 17.42 3.47 4.93
N LEU A 129 17.08 2.94 6.11
CA LEU A 129 18.04 2.25 6.98
C LEU A 129 18.59 0.95 6.36
N LEU A 130 17.88 0.32 5.43
CA LEU A 130 18.36 -0.86 4.71
C LEU A 130 19.30 -0.55 3.54
N GLN A 131 19.42 0.72 3.15
CA GLN A 131 20.34 1.13 2.07
C GLN A 131 21.77 1.38 2.59
N GLU A 132 21.94 1.54 3.90
CA GLU A 132 23.24 1.59 4.59
C GLU A 132 23.81 0.19 4.82
#